data_AF-A0A528V324-F1
#
_entry.id   AF-A0A528V324-F1
#
_cell.length_a   1.000
_cell.length_b   1.000
_cell.length_c   1.000
_cell.angle_alpha   90.00
_cell.angle_beta   90.00
_cell.angle_gamma   90.00
#
_symmetry.space_group_name_H-M   'P 1'
#
loop_
_entity.id
_entity.type
_entity.pdbx_description
1 polymer ?
#
loop_
_entity_poly.entity_id
_entity_poly.type
_entity_poly.pdbx_seq_one_letter_code
_entity_poly.pdbx_strand_id
1 'polypeptide(L)'
;GKPIDVTPVVYRLKWLRENEPERLDHAKKILDVHGYLTLKLTGTPSASWTSADPFGLFDISRKAWSQPILDHLDIKPSQLPDAA
;
A
#
# COMPACT_ATOMS: atom_id res chain seq x y z
N GLY A 1 10.83 7.18 10.71
CA GLY A 1 9.43 6.99 10.30
C GLY A 1 9.04 8.05 9.30
N LYS A 2 7.87 7.94 8.66
CA LYS A 2 7.37 8.97 7.74
C LYS A 2 6.85 10.19 8.53
N PRO A 3 6.95 11.41 7.98
CA PRO A 3 6.37 12.60 8.60
C PRO A 3 4.85 12.46 8.76
N ILE A 4 4.29 13.18 9.74
CA ILE A 4 2.84 13.25 9.96
C ILE A 4 2.30 14.39 9.11
N ASP A 5 2.00 14.09 7.85
CA ASP A 5 1.41 15.03 6.89
C ASP A 5 0.51 14.27 5.90
N VAL A 6 0.04 14.96 4.86
CA VAL A 6 -0.91 14.42 3.88
C VAL A 6 -0.27 13.60 2.75
N THR A 7 1.06 13.52 2.72
CA THR A 7 1.81 12.86 1.65
C THR A 7 1.84 11.33 1.80
N PRO A 8 2.13 10.74 2.98
CA PRO A 8 2.05 9.29 3.16
C PRO A 8 0.65 8.74 2.94
N VAL A 9 0.57 7.67 2.14
CA VAL A 9 -0.70 7.04 1.77
C VAL A 9 -1.44 6.46 3.00
N VAL A 10 -0.71 6.03 4.02
CA VAL A 10 -1.24 5.44 5.26
C VAL A 10 -2.36 6.25 5.91
N TYR A 11 -2.29 7.59 5.91
CA TYR A 11 -3.32 8.42 6.52
C TYR A 11 -4.62 8.45 5.69
N ARG A 12 -4.50 8.40 4.36
CA ARG A 12 -5.66 8.29 3.47
C ARG A 12 -6.31 6.92 3.59
N LEU A 13 -5.52 5.86 3.71
CA LEU A 13 -6.04 4.50 3.93
C LEU A 13 -6.73 4.39 5.28
N LYS A 14 -6.16 4.99 6.33
CA LYS A 14 -6.82 5.09 7.64
C LYS A 14 -8.17 5.79 7.52
N TRP A 15 -8.21 6.95 6.87
CA TRP A 15 -9.46 7.68 6.66
C TRP A 15 -10.48 6.84 5.88
N LEU A 16 -10.08 6.17 4.80
CA LEU A 16 -10.95 5.26 4.05
C LEU A 16 -11.46 4.11 4.93
N ARG A 17 -10.62 3.52 5.77
CA ARG A 17 -11.03 2.45 6.68
C ARG A 17 -12.06 2.94 7.70
N GLU A 18 -11.94 4.17 8.18
CA GLU A 18 -12.87 4.77 9.16
C GLU A 18 -14.18 5.27 8.54
N ASN A 19 -14.17 5.75 7.28
CA ASN A 19 -15.30 6.47 6.70
C ASN A 19 -15.95 5.77 5.49
N GLU A 20 -15.18 4.97 4.75
CA GLU A 20 -15.62 4.30 3.52
C GLU A 20 -15.03 2.88 3.39
N PRO A 21 -15.18 2.00 4.41
CA PRO A 21 -14.48 0.71 4.48
C PRO A 21 -14.75 -0.20 3.28
N GLU A 22 -15.97 -0.17 2.74
CA GLU A 22 -16.36 -0.96 1.56
C GLU A 22 -15.46 -0.70 0.35
N ARG A 23 -14.91 0.51 0.20
CA ARG A 23 -13.96 0.81 -0.90
C ARG A 23 -12.66 0.05 -0.75
N LEU A 24 -12.14 -0.08 0.47
CA LEU A 24 -10.94 -0.88 0.73
C LEU A 24 -11.24 -2.38 0.62
N ASP A 25 -12.41 -2.82 1.09
CA ASP A 25 -12.79 -4.23 1.07
C ASP A 25 -13.02 -4.75 -0.35
N HIS A 26 -13.56 -3.92 -1.24
CA HIS A 26 -13.74 -4.26 -2.66
C HIS A 26 -12.47 -4.04 -3.51
N ALA A 27 -11.47 -3.32 -3.00
CA ALA A 27 -10.24 -3.07 -3.74
C ALA A 27 -9.43 -4.36 -3.91
N LYS A 28 -9.39 -4.88 -5.15
CA LYS A 28 -8.55 -6.05 -5.47
C LYS A 28 -7.05 -5.76 -5.31
N LYS A 29 -6.63 -4.53 -5.61
CA LYS A 29 -5.24 -4.08 -5.51
C LYS A 29 -5.17 -2.62 -5.05
N ILE A 30 -4.16 -2.30 -4.23
CA ILE A 30 -3.78 -0.95 -3.80
C ILE A 30 -2.38 -0.71 -4.37
N LEU A 31 -2.27 0.17 -5.37
CA LEU A 31 -1.07 0.38 -6.16
C LEU A 31 -0.70 1.86 -6.21
N ASP A 32 0.60 2.14 -6.30
CA ASP A 32 1.10 3.43 -6.76
C ASP A 32 1.05 3.49 -8.29
N VAL A 33 1.54 4.60 -8.84
CA VAL A 33 1.62 4.79 -10.29
C VAL A 33 2.49 3.71 -10.93
N HIS A 34 3.62 3.34 -10.30
CA HIS A 34 4.49 2.28 -10.83
C HIS A 34 3.79 0.91 -10.86
N GLY A 35 3.16 0.51 -9.76
CA GLY A 35 2.39 -0.73 -9.64
C GLY A 35 1.22 -0.79 -10.61
N TYR A 36 0.55 0.34 -10.84
CA TYR A 36 -0.52 0.42 -11.83
C TYR A 36 0.01 0.28 -13.27
N LEU A 37 1.10 0.96 -13.60
CA LEU A 37 1.69 0.88 -14.95
C LEU A 37 2.23 -0.51 -15.25
N THR A 38 2.91 -1.15 -14.28
CA THR A 38 3.41 -2.52 -14.44
C THR A 38 2.27 -3.51 -14.63
N LEU A 39 1.20 -3.42 -13.82
CA LEU A 39 -0.02 -4.21 -14.05
C LEU A 39 -0.57 -4.05 -15.47
N LYS A 40 -0.64 -2.82 -15.98
CA LYS A 40 -1.19 -2.55 -17.32
C LYS A 40 -0.30 -3.02 -18.46
N LEU A 41 1.02 -2.96 -18.29
CA LEU A 41 1.98 -3.28 -19.33
C LEU A 41 2.40 -4.75 -19.34
N THR A 42 2.40 -5.42 -18.18
CA THR A 42 2.94 -6.79 -18.02
C THR A 42 1.90 -7.78 -17.51
N GLY A 43 0.72 -7.31 -17.08
CA GLY A 43 -0.29 -8.12 -16.42
C GLY A 43 0.03 -8.42 -14.95
N THR A 44 1.20 -8.03 -14.44
CA THR A 44 1.63 -8.30 -13.06
C THR A 44 2.02 -6.99 -12.36
N PRO A 45 1.37 -6.63 -11.24
CA PRO A 45 1.70 -5.41 -10.50
C PRO A 45 2.99 -5.61 -9.71
N SER A 46 3.89 -4.63 -9.73
CA SER A 46 5.10 -4.62 -8.89
C SER A 46 5.41 -3.24 -8.32
N ALA A 47 6.05 -3.23 -7.15
CA ALA A 47 6.62 -2.03 -6.55
C ALA A 47 8.12 -2.23 -6.38
N SER A 48 8.89 -1.16 -6.60
CA SER A 48 10.27 -1.15 -6.10
C SER A 48 10.27 -0.82 -4.61
N TRP A 49 11.32 -1.16 -3.86
CA TRP A 49 11.42 -0.69 -2.46
C TRP A 49 11.25 0.83 -2.33
N THR A 50 11.82 1.59 -3.29
CA THR A 50 11.71 3.05 -3.33
C THR A 50 10.29 3.52 -3.61
N SER A 51 9.51 2.79 -4.41
CA SER A 51 8.12 3.16 -4.71
C SER A 51 7.13 2.68 -3.65
N ALA A 52 7.46 1.59 -2.93
CA ALA A 52 6.70 1.09 -1.79
C ALA A 52 6.84 1.98 -0.54
N ASP A 53 8.04 2.50 -0.26
CA ASP A 53 8.32 3.30 0.94
C ASP A 53 7.35 4.49 1.13
N PRO A 54 7.05 5.35 0.12
CA PRO A 54 6.06 6.43 0.21
C PRO A 54 4.67 6.05 0.73
N PHE A 55 4.27 4.77 0.68
CA PHE A 55 2.99 4.36 1.24
C PHE A 55 2.92 4.58 2.75
N GLY A 56 4.06 4.52 3.44
CA GLY A 56 4.08 4.46 4.91
C GLY A 56 3.60 3.11 5.46
N LEU A 57 3.52 2.08 4.60
CA LEU A 57 3.15 0.71 4.95
C LEU A 57 4.34 -0.26 4.91
N PHE A 58 5.53 0.19 4.49
CA PHE A 58 6.68 -0.67 4.21
C PHE A 58 7.68 -0.65 5.39
N ASP A 59 8.06 -1.82 5.88
CA ASP A 59 9.15 -2.00 6.82
C ASP A 59 10.47 -2.04 6.04
N ILE A 60 11.19 -0.92 6.05
CA ILE A 60 12.45 -0.75 5.29
C ILE A 60 13.54 -1.71 5.80
N SER A 61 13.54 -2.03 7.10
CA SER A 61 14.55 -2.92 7.70
C SER A 61 14.33 -4.36 7.26
N ARG A 62 13.07 -4.82 7.21
CA ARG A 62 12.71 -6.15 6.74
C ARG A 62 12.51 -6.25 5.23
N LYS A 63 12.43 -5.12 4.54
CA LYS A 63 12.10 -5.00 3.11
C LYS A 63 10.81 -5.73 2.75
N ALA A 64 9.78 -5.53 3.56
CA ALA A 64 8.48 -6.16 3.40
C ALA A 64 7.36 -5.20 3.83
N TRP A 65 6.14 -5.48 3.40
CA TRP A 65 4.97 -4.80 3.94
C TRP A 65 4.84 -5.05 5.44
N SER A 66 4.58 -3.99 6.21
CA SER A 66 4.54 -4.02 7.67
C SER A 66 3.22 -4.62 8.16
N GLN A 67 3.25 -5.91 8.53
CA GLN A 67 2.06 -6.62 9.03
C GLN A 67 1.31 -5.85 10.14
N PRO A 68 1.98 -5.25 11.15
CA PRO A 68 1.27 -4.47 12.18
C PRO A 68 0.47 -3.28 11.63
N ILE A 69 0.97 -2.62 10.59
CA ILE A 69 0.26 -1.50 9.95
C ILE A 69 -0.89 -2.02 9.09
N LEU A 70 -0.65 -3.11 8.35
CA LEU A 70 -1.69 -3.76 7.54
C LEU A 70 -2.86 -4.25 8.39
N ASP A 71 -2.57 -4.90 9.53
CA ASP A 71 -3.59 -5.38 10.47
C ASP A 71 -4.42 -4.21 11.02
N HIS A 72 -3.78 -3.09 11.36
CA HIS A 72 -4.49 -1.90 11.85
C HIS A 72 -5.43 -1.29 10.80
N LEU A 73 -5.10 -1.42 9.52
CA LEU A 73 -5.90 -0.93 8.40
C LEU A 73 -6.83 -1.99 7.81
N ASP A 74 -6.82 -3.22 8.34
CA ASP A 74 -7.49 -4.39 7.77
C ASP A 74 -7.22 -4.53 6.27
N ILE A 75 -5.95 -4.43 5.87
CA ILE A 75 -5.48 -4.60 4.49
C ILE A 75 -4.79 -5.95 4.38
N LYS A 76 -5.25 -6.78 3.44
CA LYS A 76 -4.62 -8.08 3.19
C LYS A 76 -3.34 -7.87 2.39
N PRO A 77 -2.22 -8.57 2.71
CA PRO A 77 -1.00 -8.50 1.92
C PRO A 77 -1.23 -8.77 0.41
N SER A 78 -2.21 -9.62 0.08
CA SER A 78 -2.60 -9.91 -1.31
C SER A 78 -3.18 -8.72 -2.08
N GLN A 79 -3.63 -7.66 -1.39
CA GLN A 79 -4.08 -6.42 -2.03
C GLN A 79 -2.90 -5.53 -2.44
N LEU A 80 -1.69 -5.77 -1.92
CA LEU A 80 -0.50 -5.02 -2.30
C LEU A 80 0.25 -5.72 -3.45
N PRO A 81 1.13 -5.00 -4.17
CA PRO A 81 2.03 -5.61 -5.14
C PRO A 81 3.20 -6.31 -4.44
N ASP A 82 3.88 -7.20 -5.15
CA ASP A 82 5.19 -7.67 -4.71
C ASP A 82 6.17 -6.49 -4.70
N ALA A 83 6.93 -6.36 -3.61
CA ALA A 83 7.90 -5.29 -3.42
C ALA A 83 9.32 -5.87 -3.53
N ALA A 84 10.06 -5.46 -4.56
CA ALA A 84 11.40 -5.99 -4.88
C ALA A 84 12.41 -4.90 -5.24
#